data_AF-A0A5B7H3Y7-F1
#
_entry.id   AF-A0A5B7H3Y7-F1
#
_cell.length_a   1.000
_cell.length_b   1.000
_cell.length_c   1.000
_cell.angle_alpha   90.00
_cell.angle_beta   90.00
_cell.angle_gamma   90.00
#
_symmetry.space_group_name_H-M   'P 1'
#
loop_
_entity.id
_entity.type
_entity.pdbx_description
1 polymer ?
#
loop_
_entity_poly.entity_id
_entity_poly.type
_entity_poly.pdbx_seq_one_letter_code
_entity_poly.pdbx_strand_id
1 'polypeptide(L)'
;MESVESEPQSRPPRWVLDKADWPQFTELSSFILPLADFDTCSEAVDYFTDFLRSAALQTVPKTSGRFTKRPVLWWNAACTNGVREKRAAFSRLLRHRGDPQCLDAF
;
A
#
# COMPACT_ATOMS: atom_id res chain seq x y z
N MET A 1 24.86 -25.08 -2.53
CA MET A 1 23.43 -24.72 -2.72
C MET A 1 23.30 -23.27 -2.36
N GLU A 2 23.35 -22.41 -3.36
CA GLU A 2 23.27 -20.96 -3.19
C GLU A 2 21.78 -20.59 -3.16
N SER A 3 21.32 -20.12 -2.01
CA SER A 3 19.94 -19.66 -1.84
C SER A 3 19.77 -18.38 -2.64
N VAL A 4 19.10 -18.47 -3.79
CA VAL A 4 18.62 -17.30 -4.53
C VAL A 4 17.53 -16.65 -3.69
N GLU A 5 17.92 -15.65 -2.92
CA GLU A 5 17.00 -14.79 -2.19
C GLU A 5 16.28 -13.93 -3.24
N SER A 6 15.02 -14.29 -3.51
CA SER A 6 14.23 -13.59 -4.53
C SER A 6 13.92 -12.18 -4.05
N GLU A 7 14.44 -11.18 -4.77
CA GLU A 7 14.10 -9.77 -4.57
C GLU A 7 12.58 -9.59 -4.44
N PRO A 8 12.10 -8.89 -3.39
CA PRO A 8 10.68 -8.68 -3.21
C PRO A 8 10.14 -7.94 -4.42
N GLN A 9 9.22 -8.59 -5.16
CA GLN A 9 8.51 -7.94 -6.25
C GLN A 9 7.93 -6.62 -5.75
N SER A 10 8.31 -5.52 -6.40
CA SER A 10 7.85 -4.17 -6.09
C SER A 10 7.39 -3.48 -7.37
N ARG A 11 6.31 -2.72 -7.28
CA ARG A 11 5.82 -1.83 -8.34
C ARG A 11 6.40 -0.45 -8.09
N PRO A 12 6.62 0.36 -9.15
CA PRO A 12 6.98 1.75 -8.96
C PRO A 12 5.91 2.46 -8.10
N PRO A 13 6.31 3.21 -7.07
CA PRO A 13 5.41 4.01 -6.26
C PRO A 13 4.62 4.98 -7.13
N ARG A 14 3.29 5.00 -6.99
CA ARG A 14 2.40 5.94 -7.65
C ARG A 14 1.88 6.97 -6.65
N TRP A 15 1.68 8.19 -7.10
CA TRP A 15 1.06 9.23 -6.28
C TRP A 15 -0.42 8.91 -6.03
N VAL A 16 -0.88 9.14 -4.81
CA VAL A 16 -2.28 8.94 -4.41
C VAL A 16 -2.92 10.30 -4.17
N LEU A 17 -3.44 10.89 -5.25
CA LEU A 17 -4.01 12.25 -5.23
C LEU A 17 -5.24 12.37 -4.32
N ASP A 18 -6.03 11.29 -4.19
CA ASP A 18 -7.21 11.27 -3.32
C ASP A 18 -6.86 11.42 -1.83
N LYS A 19 -5.61 11.14 -1.46
CA LYS A 19 -5.10 11.24 -0.08
C LYS A 19 -4.18 12.44 0.11
N ALA A 20 -4.10 13.33 -0.88
CA ALA A 20 -3.28 14.52 -0.79
C ALA A 20 -3.87 15.53 0.21
N ASP A 21 -3.00 16.16 0.99
CA ASP A 21 -3.34 17.34 1.77
C ASP A 21 -3.31 18.59 0.87
N TRP A 22 -4.42 18.82 0.17
CA TRP A 22 -4.57 19.97 -0.73
C TRP A 22 -4.50 21.33 -0.02
N PRO A 23 -5.07 21.52 1.19
CA PRO A 23 -4.87 22.75 1.96
C PRO A 23 -3.40 23.06 2.19
N GLN A 24 -2.63 22.10 2.70
CA GLN A 24 -1.20 22.29 2.96
C GLN A 24 -0.42 22.51 1.65
N PHE A 25 -0.77 21.80 0.57
CA PHE A 25 -0.15 22.01 -0.74
C PHE A 25 -0.38 23.43 -1.25
N THR A 26 -1.61 23.94 -1.07
CA THR A 26 -1.99 25.29 -1.50
C THR A 26 -1.22 26.35 -0.71
N GLU A 27 -1.14 26.18 0.61
CA GLU A 27 -0.35 27.07 1.48
C GLU A 27 1.12 27.07 1.08
N LEU A 28 1.73 25.89 0.92
CA LEU A 28 3.11 25.77 0.44
C LEU A 28 3.27 26.48 -0.90
N SER A 29 2.36 26.27 -1.85
CA SER A 29 2.41 26.88 -3.18
C SER A 29 2.22 28.39 -3.22
N SER A 30 1.75 29.01 -2.14
CA SER A 30 1.57 30.47 -2.08
C SER A 30 2.89 31.24 -1.95
N PHE A 31 3.97 30.57 -1.55
CA PHE A 31 5.30 31.16 -1.34
C PHE A 31 6.19 31.20 -2.59
N ILE A 32 5.64 30.90 -3.77
CA ILE A 32 6.39 30.93 -5.01
C ILE A 32 6.83 32.36 -5.33
N LEU A 33 8.12 32.52 -5.67
CA LEU A 33 8.68 33.77 -6.17
C LEU A 33 8.02 34.21 -7.50
N PRO A 34 7.78 35.53 -7.67
CA PRO A 34 7.40 36.12 -8.94
C PRO A 34 8.36 35.78 -10.08
N LEU A 35 7.83 35.65 -11.29
CA LEU A 35 8.64 35.36 -12.49
C LEU A 35 9.66 36.47 -12.82
N ALA A 36 9.45 37.68 -12.30
CA ALA A 36 10.33 38.83 -12.49
C ALA A 36 11.63 38.74 -11.69
N ASP A 37 11.72 37.83 -10.73
CA ASP A 37 12.89 37.66 -9.87
C ASP A 37 13.96 36.71 -10.48
N PHE A 38 13.71 36.18 -11.69
CA PHE A 38 14.60 35.25 -12.38
C PHE A 38 15.25 35.89 -13.60
N ASP A 39 16.55 35.67 -13.77
CA ASP A 39 17.33 36.23 -14.89
C ASP A 39 17.07 35.48 -16.20
N THR A 40 16.70 34.21 -16.13
CA THR A 40 16.45 33.36 -17.30
C THR A 40 15.22 32.48 -17.14
N CYS A 41 14.57 32.16 -18.26
CA CYS A 41 13.43 31.23 -18.26
C CYS A 41 13.80 29.83 -17.78
N SER A 42 15.03 29.37 -18.03
CA SER A 42 15.49 28.04 -17.58
C SER A 42 15.55 27.98 -16.06
N GLU A 43 16.16 28.98 -15.44
CA GLU A 43 16.28 29.07 -13.99
C GLU A 43 14.91 29.13 -13.31
N ALA A 44 13.99 29.93 -13.85
CA ALA A 44 12.62 29.96 -13.37
C ALA A 44 11.99 28.55 -13.43
N VAL A 45 12.04 27.88 -14.59
CA VAL A 45 11.45 26.54 -14.77
C VAL A 45 12.03 25.51 -13.81
N ASP A 46 13.35 25.53 -13.61
CA ASP A 46 14.03 24.63 -12.68
C ASP A 46 13.55 24.87 -11.25
N TYR A 47 13.51 26.15 -10.81
CA TYR A 47 12.97 26.54 -9.51
C TYR A 47 11.52 26.07 -9.31
N PHE A 48 10.63 26.36 -10.26
CA PHE A 48 9.22 25.96 -10.20
C PHE A 48 9.08 24.43 -10.12
N THR A 49 9.87 23.70 -10.90
CA THR A 49 9.82 22.24 -10.95
C THR A 49 10.26 21.62 -9.63
N ASP A 50 11.37 22.10 -9.06
CA ASP A 50 11.88 21.60 -7.78
C ASP A 50 10.98 22.00 -6.62
N PHE A 51 10.45 23.21 -6.66
CA PHE A 51 9.48 23.68 -5.68
C PHE A 51 8.21 22.80 -5.69
N LEU A 52 7.57 22.61 -6.85
CA LEU A 52 6.38 21.77 -6.99
C LEU A 52 6.64 20.34 -6.55
N ARG A 53 7.81 19.79 -6.91
CA ARG A 53 8.24 18.47 -6.49
C ARG A 53 8.35 18.39 -4.96
N SER A 54 8.95 19.38 -4.32
CA SER A 54 9.12 19.42 -2.87
C SER A 54 7.78 19.52 -2.12
N ALA A 55 6.86 20.36 -2.60
CA ALA A 55 5.53 20.51 -2.04
C ALA A 55 4.72 19.21 -2.20
N ALA A 56 4.78 18.59 -3.39
CA ALA A 56 4.12 17.32 -3.65
C ALA A 56 4.67 16.20 -2.75
N LEU A 57 5.98 16.11 -2.54
CA LEU A 57 6.58 15.09 -1.67
C LEU A 57 6.13 15.20 -0.21
N GLN A 58 5.81 16.41 0.26
CA GLN A 58 5.36 16.66 1.64
C GLN A 58 3.87 16.37 1.84
N THR A 59 3.05 16.59 0.81
CA THR A 59 1.58 16.64 0.94
C THR A 59 0.87 15.51 0.23
N VAL A 60 1.48 14.91 -0.80
CA VAL A 60 0.89 13.84 -1.59
C VAL A 60 1.58 12.52 -1.26
N PRO A 61 0.90 11.57 -0.61
CA PRO A 61 1.50 10.28 -0.30
C PRO A 61 1.70 9.45 -1.58
N LYS A 62 2.78 8.66 -1.58
CA LYS A 62 3.04 7.64 -2.60
C LYS A 62 2.61 6.26 -2.11
N THR A 63 2.10 5.43 -3.00
CA THR A 63 1.85 4.02 -2.70
C THR A 63 3.17 3.33 -2.33
N SER A 64 3.14 2.43 -1.36
CA SER A 64 4.34 1.67 -0.94
C SER A 64 4.97 0.82 -2.05
N GLY A 65 4.26 0.57 -3.15
CA GLY A 65 4.74 -0.27 -4.26
C GLY A 65 4.86 -1.75 -3.91
N ARG A 66 4.69 -2.11 -2.62
CA ARG A 66 4.78 -3.50 -2.15
C ARG A 66 3.54 -4.25 -2.60
N PHE A 67 3.75 -5.37 -3.28
CA PHE A 67 2.68 -6.31 -3.53
C PHE A 67 2.24 -6.91 -2.19
N THR A 68 0.93 -6.96 -1.96
CA THR A 68 0.37 -7.90 -0.98
C THR A 68 0.64 -9.33 -1.46
N LYS A 69 0.52 -10.33 -0.57
CA LYS A 69 0.73 -11.75 -0.91
C LYS A 69 0.16 -12.06 -2.29
N ARG A 70 0.99 -12.63 -3.18
CA ARG A 70 0.59 -12.91 -4.56
C ARG A 70 -0.77 -13.61 -4.55
N PRO A 71 -1.79 -13.11 -5.27
CA PRO A 71 -3.05 -13.80 -5.36
C PRO A 71 -2.80 -15.17 -5.96
N VAL A 72 -3.13 -16.20 -5.20
CA VAL A 72 -3.02 -17.58 -5.64
C VAL A 72 -4.14 -17.79 -6.65
N LEU A 73 -3.82 -17.95 -7.93
CA LEU A 73 -4.80 -17.89 -9.03
C LEU A 73 -5.88 -18.98 -8.95
N TRP A 74 -5.60 -20.10 -8.29
CA TRP A 74 -6.57 -21.18 -8.05
C TRP A 74 -7.39 -20.97 -6.77
N TRP A 75 -7.05 -19.97 -5.95
CA TRP A 75 -7.73 -19.70 -4.70
C TRP A 75 -9.04 -18.96 -4.96
N ASN A 76 -10.15 -19.68 -4.84
CA ASN A 76 -11.48 -19.15 -5.06
C ASN A 76 -12.28 -19.05 -3.73
N ALA A 77 -13.53 -18.59 -3.83
CA ALA A 77 -14.41 -18.45 -2.67
C ALA A 77 -14.66 -19.80 -1.98
N ALA A 78 -14.74 -20.90 -2.73
CA ALA A 78 -14.93 -22.24 -2.17
C ALA A 78 -13.71 -22.68 -1.34
N CYS A 79 -12.49 -22.43 -1.80
CA CYS A 79 -11.27 -22.67 -1.02
C CYS A 79 -11.27 -21.88 0.29
N THR A 80 -11.67 -20.60 0.22
CA THR A 80 -11.75 -19.72 1.41
C THR A 80 -12.77 -20.25 2.42
N ASN A 81 -13.96 -20.64 1.96
CA ASN A 81 -15.01 -21.20 2.80
C ASN A 81 -14.58 -22.54 3.42
N GLY A 82 -14.01 -23.45 2.62
CA GLY A 82 -13.53 -24.75 3.13
C GLY A 82 -12.43 -24.59 4.19
N VAL A 83 -11.50 -23.65 4.03
CA VAL A 83 -10.50 -23.35 5.07
C VAL A 83 -11.14 -22.78 6.33
N ARG A 84 -12.15 -21.91 6.18
CA ARG A 84 -12.89 -21.34 7.32
C ARG A 84 -13.65 -22.41 8.09
N GLU A 85 -14.36 -23.30 7.39
CA GLU A 85 -15.11 -24.42 7.98
C GLU A 85 -14.18 -25.39 8.68
N LYS A 86 -13.08 -25.81 8.04
CA LYS A 86 -12.06 -26.66 8.67
C LYS A 86 -11.52 -26.05 9.96
N ARG A 87 -11.20 -24.74 9.95
CA ARG A 87 -10.70 -24.03 11.13
C ARG A 87 -11.75 -23.94 12.23
N ALA A 88 -13.01 -23.69 11.87
CA ALA A 88 -14.12 -23.67 12.81
C ALA A 88 -14.34 -25.03 13.44
N ALA A 89 -14.32 -26.10 12.64
CA ALA A 89 -14.45 -27.47 13.12
C ALA A 89 -13.31 -27.86 14.06
N PHE A 90 -12.06 -27.60 13.64
CA PHE A 90 -10.89 -27.86 14.48
C PHE A 90 -10.94 -27.06 15.79
N SER A 91 -11.42 -25.81 15.74
CA SER A 91 -11.59 -24.98 16.94
C SER A 91 -12.65 -25.56 17.89
N ARG A 92 -13.77 -26.09 17.37
CA ARG A 92 -14.77 -26.80 18.18
C ARG A 92 -14.16 -28.06 18.81
N LEU A 93 -13.43 -28.86 18.04
CA LEU A 93 -12.76 -30.07 18.54
C LEU A 93 -11.78 -29.74 19.68
N LEU A 94 -10.98 -28.67 19.52
CA LEU A 94 -10.04 -28.25 20.55
C LEU A 94 -10.73 -27.73 21.82
N ARG A 95 -11.91 -27.13 21.71
CA ARG A 95 -12.70 -26.67 22.87
C ARG A 95 -13.28 -27.83 23.68
N HIS A 96 -13.64 -28.93 23.02
CA HIS A 96 -14.23 -30.11 23.63
C HIS A 96 -13.25 -31.30 23.73
N ARG A 97 -11.94 -31.01 23.80
CA ARG A 97 -10.90 -32.04 23.89
C ARG A 97 -11.11 -32.91 25.15
N GLY A 98 -11.44 -34.18 24.95
CA GLY A 98 -11.67 -35.16 26.02
C GLY A 98 -13.14 -35.48 26.28
N ASP A 99 -14.08 -34.83 25.60
CA ASP A 99 -15.51 -35.17 25.64
C ASP A 99 -15.83 -36.20 24.53
N PRO A 100 -16.24 -37.44 24.88
CA PRO A 100 -16.58 -38.48 23.90
C PRO A 100 -17.72 -38.08 22.96
N GLN A 101 -18.62 -37.18 23.38
CA GLN A 101 -19.77 -36.75 22.59
C GLN A 101 -19.41 -35.70 21.53
N CYS A 102 -18.19 -35.13 21.56
CA CYS A 102 -17.84 -34.05 20.63
C CYS A 102 -17.60 -34.52 19.19
N LEU A 103 -17.41 -35.84 18.97
CA LEU A 103 -17.20 -36.41 17.64
C LEU A 103 -18.50 -36.51 16.82
N ASP A 104 -19.66 -36.59 17.50
CA ASP A 104 -20.97 -36.70 16.85
C ASP A 104 -21.50 -35.33 16.34
N ALA A 105 -20.80 -34.24 16.63
CA ALA A 105 -21.18 -32.87 16.30
C ALA A 105 -20.52 -32.32 15.01
N PHE A 106 -19.87 -33.17 14.22
CA PHE A 106 -19.14 -32.82 12.99
C PHE A 106 -19.68 -33.49 11.73
#